data_AF-A0A1G3QC99-F1
#
_entry.id   AF-A0A1G3QC99-F1
#
_cell.length_a   1.000
_cell.length_b   1.000
_cell.length_c   1.000
_cell.angle_alpha   90.00
_cell.angle_beta   90.00
_cell.angle_gamma   90.00
#
_symmetry.space_group_name_H-M   'P 1'
#
loop_
_entity.id
_entity.type
_entity.pdbx_description
1 polymer ?
#
loop_
_entity_poly.entity_id
_entity_poly.type
_entity_poly.pdbx_seq_one_letter_code
_entity_poly.pdbx_strand_id
1 'polypeptide(L)'
;MRTFASGPFESGLNPGRSDSSPGRRLLRYDRGSFICIGTVRMIKKYTLEQFCSRFAYNKQRKLLCDMFIEELALIQSQCEKWRVLVFGSYITRRKNPNDIDVLLSLIPNVECVYSVITRGLRQKHPRCVDVHYYKTQHYIKDADGLLKHFNNNPINELQGVFIKKAVEITGI
;
A
#
# COMPACT_ATOMS: atom_id res chain seq x y z
N MET A 1 -54.61 23.59 1.07
CA MET A 1 -54.23 25.02 1.02
C MET A 1 -53.06 25.17 0.07
N ARG A 2 -53.25 25.89 -1.05
CA ARG A 2 -52.30 26.53 -2.01
C ARG A 2 -51.10 25.68 -2.53
N THR A 3 -51.05 25.08 -3.71
CA THR A 3 -51.10 25.49 -5.16
C THR A 3 -49.98 26.41 -5.72
N PHE A 4 -49.39 25.93 -6.84
CA PHE A 4 -48.70 26.60 -7.98
C PHE A 4 -47.39 27.38 -7.70
N ALA A 5 -46.41 27.58 -8.59
CA ALA A 5 -46.31 27.57 -10.06
C ALA A 5 -44.80 27.63 -10.46
N SER A 6 -44.32 26.93 -11.51
CA SER A 6 -43.98 27.42 -12.88
C SER A 6 -42.78 28.39 -13.05
N GLY A 7 -41.91 28.09 -14.03
CA GLY A 7 -40.77 28.91 -14.52
C GLY A 7 -41.18 30.22 -15.24
N PRO A 8 -40.24 30.97 -15.88
CA PRO A 8 -39.76 30.73 -17.27
C PRO A 8 -38.23 30.93 -17.42
N PHE A 9 -37.48 30.45 -18.44
CA PHE A 9 -37.43 30.63 -19.91
C PHE A 9 -36.88 31.98 -20.42
N GLU A 10 -36.04 31.86 -21.46
CA GLU A 10 -35.46 32.85 -22.38
C GLU A 10 -34.16 33.56 -21.99
N SER A 11 -33.28 33.96 -22.92
CA SER A 11 -32.80 33.50 -24.23
C SER A 11 -31.76 34.55 -24.64
N GLY A 12 -30.71 34.19 -25.37
CA GLY A 12 -29.71 35.17 -25.82
C GLY A 12 -28.69 34.57 -26.77
N LEU A 13 -29.15 34.26 -27.97
CA LEU A 13 -28.32 34.02 -29.16
C LEU A 13 -27.71 35.33 -29.65
N ASN A 14 -26.45 35.33 -30.09
CA ASN A 14 -26.07 35.79 -31.43
C ASN A 14 -24.61 35.47 -31.79
N PRO A 15 -24.23 35.50 -33.09
CA PRO A 15 -23.43 34.46 -33.71
C PRO A 15 -22.13 34.99 -34.33
N GLY A 16 -21.32 34.06 -34.82
CA GLY A 16 -20.47 34.29 -35.99
C GLY A 16 -19.06 34.79 -35.71
N ARG A 17 -18.08 33.89 -35.88
CA ARG A 17 -17.10 34.01 -36.96
C ARG A 17 -16.38 32.68 -37.19
N SER A 18 -16.46 32.24 -38.43
CA SER A 18 -15.66 31.22 -39.09
C SER A 18 -14.17 31.56 -39.02
N ASP A 19 -13.31 30.56 -38.84
CA ASP A 19 -12.38 30.17 -39.91
C ASP A 19 -11.55 28.91 -39.62
N SER A 20 -11.45 28.08 -40.66
CA SER A 20 -10.33 27.21 -41.07
C SER A 20 -9.78 26.12 -40.13
N SER A 21 -10.19 24.88 -40.42
CA SER A 21 -9.43 23.59 -40.56
C SER A 21 -7.92 23.53 -40.25
N PRO A 22 -7.30 22.33 -40.19
CA PRO A 22 -7.70 21.04 -39.62
C PRO A 22 -6.62 20.51 -38.65
N GLY A 23 -7.00 19.81 -37.58
CA GLY A 23 -6.01 19.32 -36.61
C GLY A 23 -6.51 18.21 -35.72
N ARG A 24 -7.21 17.21 -36.28
CA ARG A 24 -7.35 15.90 -35.60
C ARG A 24 -5.97 15.28 -35.50
N ARG A 25 -5.21 15.65 -34.47
CA ARG A 25 -4.08 14.84 -34.02
C ARG A 25 -4.69 13.66 -33.25
N LEU A 26 -5.14 12.68 -34.02
CA LEU A 26 -5.20 11.27 -33.61
C LEU A 26 -3.84 10.97 -32.98
N LEU A 27 -3.77 11.00 -31.65
CA LEU A 27 -2.71 10.33 -30.94
C LEU A 27 -2.94 8.84 -31.22
N ARG A 28 -2.17 8.36 -32.19
CA ARG A 28 -2.02 6.94 -32.47
C ARG A 28 -1.77 6.24 -31.15
N TYR A 29 -2.72 5.40 -30.74
CA TYR A 29 -2.46 4.33 -29.81
C TYR A 29 -1.49 3.37 -30.49
N ASP A 30 -0.19 3.63 -30.35
CA ASP A 30 0.79 2.56 -30.52
C ASP A 30 0.56 1.59 -29.37
N ARG A 31 -0.16 0.51 -29.68
CA ARG A 31 -0.16 -0.74 -28.93
C ARG A 31 1.24 -1.35 -29.06
N GLY A 32 2.22 -0.68 -28.46
CA GLY A 32 3.45 -1.31 -28.04
C GLY A 32 3.08 -2.23 -26.89
N SER A 33 2.86 -3.49 -27.21
CA SER A 33 2.95 -4.58 -26.25
C SER A 33 4.34 -4.53 -25.63
N PHE A 34 4.50 -3.72 -24.58
CA PHE A 34 5.62 -3.86 -23.68
C PHE A 34 5.43 -5.22 -23.04
N ILE A 35 6.17 -6.19 -23.55
CA ILE A 35 6.64 -7.31 -22.77
C ILE A 35 7.29 -6.64 -21.55
N CYS A 36 6.55 -6.59 -20.43
CA CYS A 36 7.13 -6.23 -19.15
C CYS A 36 8.12 -7.34 -18.83
N ILE A 37 9.35 -7.19 -19.32
CA ILE A 37 10.51 -7.95 -18.91
C ILE A 37 10.49 -7.88 -17.39
N GLY A 38 10.21 -9.03 -16.77
CA GLY A 38 9.86 -9.13 -15.36
C GLY A 38 10.87 -8.38 -14.51
N THR A 39 10.46 -7.26 -13.93
CA THR A 39 11.20 -6.63 -12.85
C THR A 39 11.28 -7.70 -11.77
N VAL A 40 12.44 -8.36 -11.63
CA VAL A 40 12.65 -9.43 -10.66
C VAL A 40 12.36 -8.85 -9.29
N ARG A 41 11.16 -9.15 -8.78
CA ARG A 41 10.74 -8.75 -7.44
C ARG A 41 11.55 -9.60 -6.48
N MET A 42 12.58 -9.00 -5.89
CA MET A 42 13.40 -9.72 -4.92
C MET A 42 12.72 -9.69 -3.56
N ILE A 43 11.94 -10.73 -3.29
CA ILE A 43 11.49 -11.06 -1.94
C ILE A 43 12.50 -12.05 -1.36
N LYS A 44 13.17 -11.65 -0.29
CA LYS A 44 14.02 -12.56 0.50
C LYS A 44 13.28 -12.99 1.75
N LYS A 45 13.35 -14.27 2.09
CA LYS A 45 12.73 -14.79 3.31
C LYS A 45 13.76 -14.84 4.43
N TYR A 46 13.36 -14.41 5.62
CA TYR A 46 14.15 -14.49 6.84
C TYR A 46 13.23 -14.88 8.00
N THR A 47 13.73 -15.66 8.94
CA THR A 47 13.09 -15.70 10.26
C THR A 47 13.23 -14.35 10.96
N LEU A 48 12.41 -14.07 11.97
CA LEU A 48 12.52 -12.82 12.73
C LEU A 48 13.91 -12.64 13.34
N GLU A 49 14.50 -13.71 13.87
CA GLU A 49 15.87 -13.70 14.40
C GLU A 49 16.87 -13.35 13.30
N GLN A 50 16.84 -14.06 12.17
CA GLN A 50 17.76 -13.78 11.05
C GLN A 50 17.60 -12.35 10.52
N PHE A 51 16.37 -11.84 10.50
CA PHE A 51 16.09 -10.47 10.10
C PHE A 51 16.76 -9.46 11.04
N CYS A 52 16.54 -9.57 12.36
CA CYS A 52 17.17 -8.64 13.30
C CYS A 52 18.69 -8.79 13.29
N SER A 53 19.25 -10.00 13.28
CA SER A 53 20.70 -10.20 13.16
C SER A 53 21.29 -9.57 11.90
N ARG A 54 20.54 -9.56 10.79
CA ARG A 54 21.01 -9.01 9.50
C ARG A 54 20.92 -7.48 9.42
N PHE A 55 19.85 -6.89 9.94
CA PHE A 55 19.50 -5.48 9.70
C PHE A 55 19.65 -4.56 10.92
N ALA A 56 19.74 -5.11 12.14
CA ALA A 56 19.90 -4.36 13.39
C ALA A 56 21.37 -4.18 13.81
N TYR A 57 22.21 -3.67 12.91
CA TYR A 57 23.67 -3.60 13.11
C TYR A 57 24.17 -2.34 13.84
N ASN A 58 23.31 -1.36 14.09
CA ASN A 58 23.65 -0.14 14.83
C ASN A 58 22.58 0.23 15.86
N LYS A 59 22.87 1.19 16.74
CA LYS A 59 21.99 1.56 17.85
C LYS A 59 20.57 1.94 17.39
N GLN A 60 20.45 2.77 16.35
CA GLN A 60 19.16 3.20 15.81
C GLN A 60 18.35 2.02 15.28
N ARG A 61 18.99 1.14 14.50
CA ARG A 61 18.32 0.00 13.87
C ARG A 61 17.94 -1.08 14.88
N LYS A 62 18.73 -1.26 15.95
CA LYS A 62 18.40 -2.12 17.09
C LYS A 62 17.13 -1.64 17.78
N LEU A 63 17.09 -0.36 18.14
CA LEU A 63 15.91 0.25 18.75
C LEU A 63 14.65 0.06 17.89
N LEU A 64 14.76 0.28 16.58
CA LEU A 64 13.67 0.04 15.65
C LEU A 64 13.30 -1.46 15.53
N CYS A 65 14.26 -2.39 15.59
CA CYS A 65 13.95 -3.85 15.60
C CYS A 65 13.19 -4.21 16.88
N ASP A 66 13.60 -3.69 18.03
CA ASP A 66 12.96 -3.97 19.31
C ASP A 66 11.50 -3.48 19.30
N MET A 67 11.27 -2.23 18.85
CA MET A 67 9.91 -1.69 18.66
C MET A 67 9.09 -2.52 17.67
N PHE A 68 9.70 -2.95 16.58
CA PHE A 68 9.03 -3.80 15.59
C PHE A 68 8.65 -5.16 16.15
N ILE A 69 9.49 -5.80 16.95
CA ILE A 69 9.14 -7.06 17.62
C ILE A 69 7.94 -6.88 18.55
N GLU A 70 7.92 -5.80 19.34
CA GLU A 70 6.77 -5.49 20.20
C GLU A 70 5.50 -5.25 19.38
N GLU A 71 5.63 -4.55 18.24
CA GLU A 71 4.52 -4.27 17.33
C GLU A 71 3.97 -5.56 16.69
N LEU A 72 4.85 -6.44 16.24
CA LEU A 72 4.50 -7.75 15.70
C LEU A 72 3.73 -8.60 16.71
N ALA A 73 4.17 -8.64 17.97
CA ALA A 73 3.48 -9.38 19.02
C ALA A 73 2.06 -8.82 19.28
N LEU A 74 1.91 -7.50 19.29
CA LEU A 74 0.60 -6.85 19.44
C LEU A 74 -0.31 -7.14 18.23
N ILE A 75 0.21 -7.07 17.01
CA ILE A 75 -0.56 -7.35 15.78
C ILE A 75 -0.97 -8.82 15.73
N GLN A 76 -0.07 -9.74 16.09
CA GLN A 76 -0.34 -11.17 16.15
C GLN A 76 -1.54 -11.49 17.06
N SER A 77 -1.63 -10.83 18.23
CA SER A 77 -2.78 -11.02 19.14
C SER A 77 -4.14 -10.66 18.52
N GLN A 78 -4.15 -9.89 17.43
CA GLN A 78 -5.36 -9.41 16.75
C GLN A 78 -5.70 -10.22 15.48
N CYS A 79 -4.84 -11.17 15.09
CA CYS A 79 -4.93 -11.88 13.82
C CYS A 79 -5.01 -13.41 14.03
N GLU A 80 -5.89 -14.07 13.27
CA GLU A 80 -5.94 -15.54 13.20
C GLU A 80 -4.80 -16.04 12.31
N LYS A 81 -4.63 -15.36 11.18
CA LYS A 81 -3.58 -15.63 10.19
C LYS A 81 -3.05 -14.33 9.67
N TRP A 82 -1.76 -14.30 9.36
CA TRP A 82 -1.12 -13.11 8.86
C TRP A 82 0.18 -13.43 8.12
N ARG A 83 0.64 -12.48 7.32
CA ARG A 83 1.91 -12.49 6.61
C ARG A 83 2.50 -11.09 6.65
N VAL A 84 3.82 -11.02 6.86
CA VAL A 84 4.55 -9.78 7.06
C VAL A 84 5.63 -9.62 6.01
N LEU A 85 5.63 -8.48 5.32
CA LEU A 85 6.73 -8.03 4.49
C LEU A 85 7.29 -6.73 5.07
N VAL A 86 8.61 -6.63 5.20
CA VAL A 86 9.30 -5.39 5.51
C VAL A 86 9.90 -4.81 4.25
N PHE A 87 9.73 -3.52 4.02
CA PHE A 87 10.27 -2.83 2.87
C PHE A 87 10.90 -1.49 3.26
N GLY A 88 11.14 -0.65 2.25
CA GLY A 88 11.57 0.72 2.47
C GLY A 88 12.99 0.83 3.04
N SER A 89 13.24 1.91 3.76
CA SER A 89 14.61 2.36 4.01
C SER A 89 15.39 1.45 4.98
N TYR A 90 14.67 0.76 5.87
CA TYR A 90 15.25 -0.13 6.87
C TYR A 90 16.01 -1.31 6.24
N ILE A 91 15.53 -1.92 5.16
CA ILE A 91 16.18 -3.09 4.53
C ILE A 91 17.23 -2.74 3.45
N THR A 92 17.64 -1.47 3.40
CA THR A 92 18.62 -0.93 2.45
C THR A 92 19.95 -0.60 3.14
N ARG A 93 20.87 0.05 2.40
CA ARG A 93 22.17 0.54 2.91
C ARG A 93 22.07 1.86 3.69
N ARG A 94 20.88 2.47 3.81
CA ARG A 94 20.69 3.71 4.59
C ARG A 94 21.13 3.47 6.04
N LYS A 95 22.11 4.22 6.53
CA LYS A 95 22.69 3.99 7.87
C LYS A 95 21.66 4.21 8.98
N ASN A 96 20.92 5.31 8.91
CA ASN A 96 19.96 5.73 9.92
C ASN A 96 18.56 5.84 9.29
N PRO A 97 17.80 4.74 9.20
CA PRO A 97 16.37 4.80 8.92
C PRO A 97 15.64 5.39 10.12
N ASN A 98 14.52 6.08 9.86
CA ASN A 98 13.70 6.70 10.90
C ASN A 98 12.62 5.73 11.42
N ASP A 99 12.23 4.78 10.58
CA ASP A 99 11.08 3.90 10.70
C ASP A 99 11.34 2.54 10.04
N ILE A 100 10.41 1.61 10.25
CA ILE A 100 10.29 0.33 9.55
C ILE A 100 8.96 0.31 8.80
N ASP A 101 9.03 0.27 7.47
CA ASP A 101 7.86 0.15 6.62
C ASP A 101 7.42 -1.32 6.50
N VAL A 102 6.16 -1.60 6.83
CA VAL A 102 5.60 -2.95 6.93
C VAL A 102 4.37 -3.08 6.05
N LEU A 103 4.32 -4.16 5.26
CA LEU A 103 3.14 -4.61 4.54
C LEU A 103 2.60 -5.89 5.15
N LEU A 104 1.31 -5.90 5.48
CA LEU A 104 0.62 -7.06 6.03
C LEU A 104 -0.47 -7.57 5.10
N SER A 105 -0.60 -8.88 5.02
CA SER A 105 -1.87 -9.51 4.67
C SER A 105 -2.37 -10.24 5.89
N LEU A 106 -3.61 -10.01 6.32
CA LEU A 106 -4.13 -10.56 7.57
C LEU A 106 -5.60 -10.98 7.49
N ILE A 107 -5.93 -11.97 8.32
CA ILE A 107 -7.29 -12.38 8.69
C ILE A 107 -7.42 -12.06 10.17
N PRO A 108 -8.30 -11.12 10.57
CA PRO A 108 -8.49 -10.76 11.97
C PRO A 108 -9.02 -11.94 12.79
N ASN A 109 -8.67 -12.00 14.08
CA ASN A 109 -9.30 -12.91 15.03
C ASN A 109 -10.80 -12.63 15.16
N VAL A 110 -11.61 -13.66 15.40
CA VAL A 110 -13.08 -13.53 15.55
C VAL A 110 -13.44 -12.53 16.65
N GLU A 111 -12.72 -12.53 17.78
CA GLU A 111 -12.93 -11.61 18.89
C GLU A 111 -12.60 -10.15 18.55
N CYS A 112 -11.70 -9.94 17.59
CA CYS A 112 -11.18 -8.62 17.21
C CYS A 112 -11.70 -8.16 15.84
N VAL A 113 -12.47 -8.98 15.11
CA VAL A 113 -12.81 -8.71 13.71
C VAL A 113 -13.56 -7.39 13.56
N TYR A 114 -14.55 -7.14 14.42
CA TYR A 114 -15.32 -5.90 14.36
C TYR A 114 -14.44 -4.67 14.58
N SER A 115 -13.54 -4.71 15.57
CA SER A 115 -12.64 -3.58 15.88
C SER A 115 -11.60 -3.36 14.79
N VAL A 116 -10.98 -4.42 14.27
CA VAL A 116 -9.99 -4.32 13.17
C VAL A 116 -10.64 -3.83 11.87
N ILE A 117 -11.89 -4.20 11.61
CA ILE A 117 -12.62 -3.73 10.43
C ILE A 117 -12.98 -2.24 10.57
N THR A 118 -13.50 -1.82 11.71
CA THR A 118 -14.04 -0.46 11.90
C THR A 118 -13.00 0.58 12.34
N ARG A 119 -12.01 0.18 13.13
CA ARG A 119 -11.01 1.08 13.74
C ARG A 119 -9.58 0.82 13.27
N GLY A 120 -9.34 -0.32 12.62
CA GLY A 120 -8.00 -0.74 12.20
C GLY A 120 -7.23 -1.49 13.29
N LEU A 121 -5.98 -1.83 12.99
CA LEU A 121 -5.09 -2.52 13.93
C LEU A 121 -4.72 -1.59 15.10
N ARG A 122 -4.76 -2.11 16.33
CA ARG A 122 -4.13 -1.45 17.47
C ARG A 122 -2.61 -1.47 17.25
N GLN A 123 -1.99 -0.33 17.49
CA GLN A 123 -0.55 -0.14 17.33
C GLN A 123 0.08 0.47 18.59
N LYS A 124 1.32 0.08 18.90
CA LYS A 124 2.08 0.62 20.05
C LYS A 124 3.07 1.69 19.61
N HIS A 125 3.72 1.51 18.47
CA HIS A 125 4.79 2.36 17.95
C HIS A 125 4.48 2.93 16.55
N PRO A 126 3.34 3.60 16.32
CA PRO A 126 2.88 4.00 14.98
C PRO A 126 3.76 5.06 14.28
N ARG A 127 4.72 5.67 14.99
CA ARG A 127 5.70 6.60 14.40
C ARG A 127 7.00 5.94 13.98
N CYS A 128 7.24 4.71 14.42
CA CYS A 128 8.49 3.97 14.19
C CYS A 128 8.27 2.71 13.36
N VAL A 129 7.05 2.18 13.35
CA VAL A 129 6.63 1.04 12.54
C VAL A 129 5.43 1.49 11.73
N ASP A 130 5.62 1.76 10.44
CA ASP A 130 4.54 2.20 9.55
C ASP A 130 3.89 0.97 8.92
N VAL A 131 2.64 0.72 9.27
CA VAL A 131 1.92 -0.51 8.93
C VAL A 131 0.88 -0.24 7.86
N HIS A 132 1.17 -0.71 6.64
CA HIS A 132 0.19 -0.87 5.58
C HIS A 132 -0.36 -2.29 5.61
N TYR A 133 -1.68 -2.47 5.51
CA TYR A 133 -2.27 -3.80 5.61
C TYR A 133 -3.45 -4.03 4.68
N TYR A 134 -3.53 -5.26 4.17
CA TYR A 134 -4.66 -5.82 3.47
C TYR A 134 -5.39 -6.80 4.40
N LYS A 135 -6.66 -6.51 4.68
CA LYS A 135 -7.52 -7.34 5.55
C LYS A 135 -8.57 -8.08 4.73
N THR A 136 -8.86 -9.31 5.11
CA THR A 136 -9.78 -10.24 4.42
C THR A 136 -10.30 -11.28 5.41
N GLN A 137 -11.33 -12.03 5.02
CA GLN A 137 -11.95 -13.06 5.85
C GLN A 137 -11.66 -14.50 5.38
N HIS A 138 -11.11 -14.68 4.17
CA HIS A 138 -11.09 -16.01 3.53
C HIS A 138 -9.70 -16.54 3.17
N TYR A 139 -8.77 -15.67 2.74
CA TYR A 139 -7.45 -16.13 2.29
C TYR A 139 -6.38 -15.05 2.51
N ILE A 140 -5.16 -15.47 2.82
CA ILE A 140 -4.00 -14.59 2.94
C ILE A 140 -3.32 -14.47 1.58
N LYS A 141 -2.98 -13.25 1.14
CA LYS A 141 -2.12 -13.07 -0.04
C LYS A 141 -0.73 -13.62 0.28
N ASP A 142 -0.14 -14.32 -0.68
CA ASP A 142 1.29 -14.63 -0.62
C ASP A 142 2.12 -13.34 -0.78
N ALA A 143 3.44 -13.48 -0.62
CA ALA A 143 4.35 -12.34 -0.63
C ALA A 143 4.29 -11.56 -1.96
N ASP A 144 4.31 -12.26 -3.09
CA ASP A 144 4.22 -11.66 -4.42
C ASP A 144 2.86 -11.02 -4.69
N GLY A 145 1.77 -11.67 -4.28
CA GLY A 145 0.41 -11.16 -4.38
C GLY A 145 0.20 -9.91 -3.54
N LEU A 146 0.78 -9.85 -2.34
CA LEU A 146 0.71 -8.66 -1.47
C LEU A 146 1.49 -7.49 -2.08
N LEU A 147 2.72 -7.72 -2.58
CA LEU A 147 3.46 -6.68 -3.30
C LEU A 147 2.74 -6.22 -4.57
N LYS A 148 2.14 -7.15 -5.34
CA LYS A 148 1.36 -6.80 -6.53
C LYS A 148 0.17 -5.94 -6.17
N HIS A 149 -0.52 -6.29 -5.09
CA HIS A 149 -1.67 -5.51 -4.62
C HIS A 149 -1.27 -4.09 -4.23
N PHE A 150 -0.17 -3.92 -3.49
CA PHE A 150 0.32 -2.60 -3.11
C PHE A 150 0.78 -1.79 -4.33
N ASN A 151 1.63 -2.37 -5.18
CA ASN A 151 2.23 -1.67 -6.32
C ASN A 151 1.21 -1.33 -7.42
N ASN A 152 0.11 -2.08 -7.53
CA ASN A 152 -0.96 -1.83 -8.50
C ASN A 152 -2.10 -0.99 -7.91
N ASN A 153 -1.95 -0.45 -6.69
CA ASN A 153 -2.91 0.49 -6.14
C ASN A 153 -2.84 1.80 -6.95
N PRO A 154 -3.95 2.27 -7.57
CA PRO A 154 -3.93 3.48 -8.40
C PRO A 154 -3.39 4.72 -7.68
N ILE A 155 -3.61 4.82 -6.37
CA ILE A 155 -3.09 5.94 -5.56
C ILE A 155 -1.57 5.87 -5.49
N ASN A 156 -1.01 4.68 -5.21
CA ASN A 156 0.43 4.49 -5.18
C ASN A 156 1.06 4.72 -6.55
N GLU A 157 0.39 4.26 -7.63
CA GLU A 157 0.83 4.49 -9.00
C GLU A 157 0.87 5.99 -9.35
N LEU A 158 -0.21 6.73 -9.04
CA LEU A 158 -0.27 8.19 -9.24
C LEU A 158 0.79 8.94 -8.43
N GLN A 159 1.16 8.43 -7.25
CA GLN A 159 2.19 8.99 -6.40
C GLN A 159 3.61 8.52 -6.76
N GLY A 160 3.76 7.63 -7.74
CA GLY A 160 5.05 7.03 -8.10
C GLY A 160 5.66 6.15 -7.00
N VAL A 161 4.84 5.66 -6.07
CA VAL A 161 5.27 4.80 -4.96
C VAL A 161 5.29 3.35 -5.43
N PHE A 162 6.48 2.74 -5.44
CA PHE A 162 6.67 1.37 -5.90
C PHE A 162 7.72 0.62 -5.09
N ILE A 163 7.35 -0.57 -4.59
CA ILE A 163 8.24 -1.45 -3.84
C ILE A 163 8.98 -2.37 -4.81
N LYS A 164 10.29 -2.12 -4.94
CA LYS A 164 11.20 -2.95 -5.75
C LYS A 164 11.77 -4.15 -4.99
N LYS A 165 11.91 -4.03 -3.68
CA LYS A 165 12.56 -5.02 -2.82
C LYS A 165 11.81 -5.10 -1.49
N ALA A 166 11.59 -6.32 -1.02
CA ALA A 166 11.00 -6.58 0.29
C ALA A 166 11.68 -7.78 0.95
N VAL A 167 11.49 -7.88 2.25
CA VAL A 167 11.88 -9.04 3.05
C VAL A 167 10.62 -9.63 3.66
N GLU A 168 10.38 -10.91 3.42
CA GLU A 168 9.33 -11.66 4.11
C GLU A 168 9.87 -12.16 5.45
N ILE A 169 9.10 -11.91 6.52
CA ILE A 169 9.37 -12.48 7.84
C ILE A 169 8.56 -13.77 7.99
N THR A 170 9.24 -14.85 8.34
CA THR A 170 8.65 -16.19 8.49
C THR A 170 8.84 -16.73 9.92
N GLY A 171 7.98 -17.67 10.33
CA GLY A 171 8.12 -18.33 11.64
C GLY A 171 7.72 -17.43 12.82
N ILE A 172 6.72 -16.57 12.59
CA ILE A 172 6.10 -15.67 13.58
C ILE A 172 4.63 -16.00 13.72
#